data_AF-A0A818UCA0-F1
#
_entry.id   AF-A0A818UCA0-F1
#
_cell.length_a   1.000
_cell.length_b   1.000
_cell.length_c   1.000
_cell.angle_alpha   90.00
_cell.angle_beta   90.00
_cell.angle_gamma   90.00
#
_symmetry.space_group_name_H-M   'P 1'
#
loop_
_entity.id
_entity.type
_entity.pdbx_description
1 polymer ?
#
loop_
_entity_poly.entity_id
_entity_poly.type
_entity_poly.pdbx_seq_one_letter_code
_entity_poly.pdbx_strand_id
1 'polypeptide(L)'
;MVIAQLGFDFYYELLPTIARWASDHTHLSNPIKPLHAGTTARVTYTAAQVRYILANAFFINTTKGYGSIDLTILYNSLFDNMAMERIRCLIEYFRRSSQENSNDDYREISIERYSYAGEQPDWEKQTIAIKASKVNVFTKRMEDAKEAQGFVDFANKQIHIHLIFPSATQEEILCG
;
A
#
# COMPACT_ATOMS: atom_id res chain seq x y z
N MET A 1 22.35 -14.54 2.28
CA MET A 1 22.91 -13.27 1.78
C MET A 1 22.23 -12.96 0.45
N VAL A 2 21.05 -12.33 0.50
CA VAL A 2 20.04 -12.32 -0.59
C VAL A 2 20.06 -11.02 -1.42
N ILE A 3 20.98 -10.11 -1.14
CA ILE A 3 21.05 -8.77 -1.76
C ILE A 3 21.87 -8.75 -3.06
N ALA A 4 22.64 -9.82 -3.35
CA ALA A 4 23.64 -9.84 -4.43
C ALA A 4 23.10 -9.88 -5.88
N GLN A 5 21.78 -9.82 -6.10
CA GLN A 5 21.17 -9.82 -7.44
C GLN A 5 20.58 -8.47 -7.86
N LEU A 6 20.69 -7.47 -7.00
CA LEU A 6 20.27 -6.12 -7.31
C LEU A 6 21.47 -5.41 -7.94
N GLY A 7 21.31 -4.81 -9.12
CA GLY A 7 22.39 -4.13 -9.85
C GLY A 7 22.85 -2.81 -9.20
N PHE A 8 22.81 -2.73 -7.87
CA PHE A 8 23.19 -1.60 -7.02
C PHE A 8 23.55 -2.13 -5.62
N ASP A 9 24.36 -1.38 -4.88
CA ASP A 9 24.67 -1.73 -3.50
C ASP A 9 23.58 -1.24 -2.53
N PHE A 10 22.81 -2.17 -1.98
CA PHE A 10 21.76 -1.84 -1.01
C PHE A 10 22.30 -1.09 0.21
N TYR A 11 23.45 -1.48 0.75
CA TYR A 11 23.95 -0.95 2.02
C TYR A 11 24.62 0.41 1.85
N TYR A 12 25.30 0.63 0.72
CA TYR A 12 26.02 1.88 0.47
C TYR A 12 25.21 2.92 -0.30
N GLU A 13 24.24 2.51 -1.12
CA GLU A 13 23.48 3.44 -1.97
C GLU A 13 22.06 3.67 -1.43
N LEU A 14 21.29 2.60 -1.25
CA LEU A 14 19.85 2.72 -0.99
C LEU A 14 19.51 2.86 0.50
N LEU A 15 20.10 2.05 1.37
CA LEU A 15 19.83 2.06 2.80
C LEU A 15 20.09 3.44 3.44
N PRO A 16 21.18 4.17 3.12
CA PRO A 16 21.37 5.54 3.62
C PRO A 16 20.29 6.50 3.13
N THR A 17 19.79 6.30 1.91
CA THR A 17 18.69 7.10 1.35
C THR A 17 17.38 6.84 2.11
N ILE A 18 17.05 5.58 2.38
CA ILE A 18 15.86 5.22 3.18
C ILE A 18 15.99 5.79 4.61
N ALA A 19 17.19 5.69 5.22
CA ALA A 19 17.46 6.24 6.55
C ALA A 19 17.27 7.77 6.61
N ARG A 20 17.72 8.48 5.58
CA ARG A 20 17.50 9.93 5.43
C ARG A 20 16.02 10.26 5.36
N TRP A 21 15.24 9.53 4.54
CA TRP A 21 13.79 9.72 4.48
C TRP A 21 13.11 9.43 5.81
N ALA A 22 13.50 8.37 6.52
CA ALA A 22 12.91 8.05 7.82
C ALA A 22 13.16 9.14 8.89
N SER A 23 14.29 9.84 8.77
CA SER A 23 14.74 10.89 9.70
C SER A 23 14.28 12.29 9.30
N ASP A 24 13.66 12.46 8.13
CA ASP A 24 13.18 13.75 7.65
C ASP A 24 11.81 14.10 8.25
N HIS A 25 11.84 14.62 9.48
CA HIS A 25 10.64 15.01 10.23
C HIS A 25 9.86 16.18 9.60
N THR A 26 10.36 16.80 8.53
CA THR A 26 9.66 17.91 7.88
C THR A 26 8.39 17.46 7.14
N HIS A 27 8.30 16.16 6.81
CA HIS A 27 7.19 15.62 6.02
C HIS A 27 5.90 15.39 6.82
N LEU A 28 5.97 15.13 8.12
CA LEU A 28 4.79 14.96 8.98
C LEU A 28 4.86 15.86 10.21
N SER A 29 4.23 17.03 10.11
CA SER A 29 4.07 17.95 11.24
C SER A 29 3.02 17.50 12.26
N ASN A 30 2.12 16.57 11.85
CA ASN A 30 1.05 16.04 12.69
C ASN A 30 1.04 14.50 12.64
N PRO A 31 0.56 13.84 13.71
CA PRO A 31 0.32 12.40 13.68
C PRO A 31 -0.59 12.00 12.51
N ILE A 32 -0.35 10.80 11.98
CA ILE A 32 -1.22 10.18 10.96
C ILE A 32 -2.64 10.10 11.52
N LYS A 33 -3.59 10.76 10.85
CA LYS A 33 -4.98 10.80 11.27
C LYS A 33 -5.65 9.43 11.02
N PRO A 34 -6.17 8.74 12.05
CA PRO A 34 -6.86 7.47 11.85
C PRO A 34 -8.21 7.68 11.15
N LEU A 35 -8.56 6.74 10.27
CA LEU A 35 -9.88 6.65 9.64
C LEU A 35 -10.75 5.64 10.43
N HIS A 36 -11.54 6.16 11.37
CA HIS A 36 -12.31 5.36 12.32
C HIS A 36 -13.45 4.56 11.66
N ALA A 37 -13.77 3.40 12.25
CA ALA A 37 -14.92 2.61 11.83
C ALA A 37 -16.23 3.41 11.95
N GLY A 38 -17.13 3.24 10.97
CA GLY A 38 -18.41 3.93 10.92
C GLY A 38 -18.36 5.40 10.50
N THR A 39 -17.17 5.95 10.20
CA THR A 39 -17.06 7.32 9.69
C THR A 39 -16.75 7.32 8.20
N THR A 40 -17.23 8.38 7.52
CA THR A 40 -16.77 8.74 6.19
C THR A 40 -15.72 9.82 6.34
N ALA A 41 -14.50 9.52 5.93
CA ALA A 41 -13.37 10.43 6.05
C ALA A 41 -12.32 10.16 4.97
N ARG A 42 -11.61 11.21 4.58
CA ARG A 42 -10.51 11.17 3.62
C ARG A 42 -9.28 11.82 4.23
N VAL A 43 -8.12 11.25 3.92
CA VAL A 43 -6.80 11.85 4.15
C VAL A 43 -6.04 11.83 2.83
N THR A 44 -5.18 12.82 2.64
CA THR A 44 -4.37 12.95 1.44
C THR A 44 -2.92 13.15 1.86
N TYR A 45 -2.03 12.41 1.22
CA TYR A 45 -0.59 12.45 1.47
C TYR A 45 0.13 12.76 0.17
N THR A 46 1.25 13.47 0.25
CA THR A 46 2.19 13.54 -0.88
C THR A 46 2.98 12.23 -0.98
N ALA A 47 3.53 11.94 -2.15
CA ALA A 47 4.45 10.82 -2.32
C ALA A 47 5.63 10.87 -1.34
N ALA A 48 6.16 12.06 -1.02
CA ALA A 48 7.20 12.23 -0.01
C ALA A 48 6.75 11.80 1.40
N GLN A 49 5.51 12.14 1.78
CA GLN A 49 4.93 11.70 3.05
C GLN A 49 4.75 10.18 3.11
N VAL A 50 4.28 9.56 2.02
CA VAL A 50 4.16 8.10 1.96
C VAL A 50 5.53 7.42 2.06
N ARG A 51 6.56 7.95 1.37
CA ARG A 51 7.94 7.45 1.51
C ARG A 51 8.45 7.56 2.95
N TYR A 52 8.22 8.69 3.62
CA TYR A 52 8.57 8.87 5.04
C TYR A 52 7.91 7.80 5.92
N ILE A 53 6.61 7.55 5.73
CA ILE A 53 5.85 6.55 6.51
C ILE A 53 6.39 5.15 6.27
N LEU A 54 6.58 4.76 5.00
CA LEU A 54 7.11 3.44 4.63
C LEU A 54 8.56 3.25 5.10
N ALA A 55 9.40 4.28 5.06
CA ALA A 55 10.77 4.22 5.57
C ALA A 55 10.79 4.00 7.09
N ASN A 56 9.90 4.66 7.83
CA ASN A 56 9.76 4.42 9.27
C ASN A 56 9.22 3.01 9.56
N ALA A 57 8.26 2.50 8.78
CA ALA A 57 7.81 1.12 8.85
C ALA A 57 8.94 0.11 8.58
N PHE A 58 9.79 0.40 7.59
CA PHE A 58 10.96 -0.40 7.21
C PHE A 58 11.97 -0.54 8.36
N PHE A 59 12.21 0.53 9.12
CA PHE A 59 13.06 0.51 10.31
C PHE A 59 12.34 0.12 11.60
N ILE A 60 11.06 -0.28 11.53
CA ILE A 60 10.23 -0.63 12.71
C ILE A 60 10.10 0.57 13.68
N ASN A 61 10.21 1.79 13.17
CA ASN A 61 10.06 3.03 13.93
C ASN A 61 8.60 3.50 13.93
N THR A 62 7.69 2.63 14.38
CA THR A 62 6.25 2.91 14.41
C THR A 62 5.66 2.59 15.78
N THR A 63 4.75 3.42 16.26
CA THR A 63 4.02 3.17 17.50
C THR A 63 2.78 2.32 17.23
N LYS A 64 2.48 1.36 18.13
CA LYS A 64 1.30 0.49 18.00
C LYS A 64 0.06 1.22 18.53
N GLY A 65 -1.05 1.18 17.76
CA GLY A 65 -2.31 1.77 18.19
C GLY A 65 -3.56 1.25 17.49
N TYR A 66 -3.52 1.05 16.17
CA TYR A 66 -4.72 0.75 15.36
C TYR A 66 -4.48 -0.35 14.29
N GLY A 67 -3.50 -1.23 14.54
CA GLY A 67 -2.87 -2.10 13.56
C GLY A 67 -1.37 -1.77 13.45
N SER A 68 -0.59 -2.61 12.78
CA SER A 68 0.83 -2.31 12.53
C SER A 68 1.17 -2.40 11.05
N ILE A 69 1.88 -1.38 10.58
CA ILE A 69 2.56 -1.39 9.28
C ILE A 69 4.03 -1.78 9.41
N ASP A 70 4.51 -2.07 10.63
CA ASP A 70 5.90 -2.49 10.82
C ASP A 70 6.19 -3.82 10.12
N LEU A 71 7.44 -3.99 9.68
CA LEU A 71 7.88 -5.17 8.94
C LEU A 71 8.41 -6.28 9.84
N THR A 72 8.16 -6.23 11.15
CA THR A 72 8.74 -7.17 12.13
C THR A 72 8.41 -8.61 11.77
N ILE A 73 7.17 -8.87 11.34
CA ILE A 73 6.75 -10.23 10.96
C ILE A 73 7.50 -10.70 9.72
N LEU A 74 7.61 -9.86 8.69
CA LEU A 74 8.39 -10.20 7.49
C LEU A 74 9.86 -10.48 7.81
N TYR A 75 10.49 -9.65 8.65
CA TYR A 75 11.89 -9.83 9.05
C TYR A 75 12.13 -11.03 9.96
N ASN A 76 11.13 -11.48 10.72
CA ASN A 76 11.26 -12.71 11.52
C ASN A 76 10.95 -13.98 10.72
N SER A 77 10.38 -13.85 9.53
CA SER A 77 10.04 -14.94 8.62
C SER A 77 11.09 -15.12 7.52
N LEU A 78 12.39 -14.97 7.81
CA LEU A 78 13.48 -14.98 6.80
C LEU A 78 13.60 -16.24 5.95
N PHE A 79 13.02 -17.37 6.40
CA PHE A 79 12.99 -18.63 5.65
C PHE A 79 11.73 -18.80 4.81
N ASP A 80 10.80 -17.84 4.88
CA ASP A 80 9.61 -17.79 4.06
C ASP A 80 9.92 -17.07 2.75
N ASN A 81 9.81 -17.78 1.63
CA ASN A 81 10.04 -17.21 0.30
C ASN A 81 9.13 -16.01 0.04
N MET A 82 7.89 -16.05 0.55
CA MET A 82 6.95 -14.95 0.36
C MET A 82 7.36 -13.70 1.14
N ALA A 83 7.86 -13.88 2.36
CA ALA A 83 8.39 -12.76 3.13
C ALA A 83 9.55 -12.08 2.38
N MET A 84 10.44 -12.88 1.79
CA MET A 84 11.56 -12.37 1.00
C MET A 84 11.09 -11.61 -0.25
N GLU A 85 10.13 -12.13 -1.01
CA GLU A 85 9.61 -11.42 -2.19
C GLU A 85 8.92 -10.11 -1.81
N ARG A 86 8.13 -10.08 -0.73
CA ARG A 86 7.51 -8.83 -0.25
C ARG A 86 8.56 -7.78 0.15
N ILE A 87 9.62 -8.20 0.84
CA ILE A 87 10.74 -7.31 1.16
C ILE A 87 11.41 -6.80 -0.12
N ARG A 88 11.58 -7.64 -1.15
CA ARG A 88 12.15 -7.23 -2.44
C ARG A 88 11.27 -6.21 -3.16
N CYS A 89 9.96 -6.40 -3.19
CA CYS A 89 9.04 -5.42 -3.79
C CYS A 89 9.15 -4.06 -3.09
N LEU A 90 9.22 -4.04 -1.75
CA LEU A 90 9.42 -2.80 -1.00
C LEU A 90 10.80 -2.15 -1.26
N ILE A 91 11.87 -2.95 -1.34
CA ILE A 91 13.21 -2.45 -1.70
C ILE A 91 13.20 -1.86 -3.11
N GLU A 92 12.52 -2.51 -4.05
CA GLU A 92 12.37 -2.03 -5.43
C GLU A 92 11.55 -0.73 -5.49
N TYR A 93 10.52 -0.59 -4.66
CA TYR A 93 9.79 0.67 -4.50
C TYR A 93 10.71 1.81 -4.05
N PHE A 94 11.53 1.59 -3.01
CA PHE A 94 12.48 2.61 -2.54
C PHE A 94 13.53 2.94 -3.59
N ARG A 95 14.02 1.93 -4.32
CA ARG A 95 15.00 2.12 -5.40
C ARG A 95 14.43 2.98 -6.54
N ARG A 96 13.21 2.71 -6.99
CA ARG A 96 12.56 3.53 -8.03
C ARG A 96 12.32 4.95 -7.52
N SER A 97 11.84 5.06 -6.28
CA SER A 97 11.61 6.34 -5.62
C SER A 97 12.87 7.19 -5.43
N SER A 98 14.06 6.58 -5.33
CA SER A 98 15.33 7.33 -5.21
C SER A 98 15.87 7.78 -6.57
N GLN A 99 15.47 7.10 -7.65
CA GLN A 99 15.84 7.44 -9.03
C GLN A 99 14.91 8.49 -9.64
N GLU A 100 13.64 8.49 -9.25
CA GLU A 100 12.71 9.58 -9.52
C GLU A 100 13.16 10.81 -8.72
N ASN A 101 13.38 11.97 -9.35
CA ASN A 101 13.81 13.21 -8.66
C ASN A 101 12.81 13.56 -7.53
N SER A 102 13.15 13.17 -6.30
CA SER A 102 12.19 13.09 -5.19
C SER A 102 11.62 14.43 -4.75
N ASN A 103 12.25 15.53 -5.14
CA ASN A 103 11.86 16.89 -4.77
C ASN A 103 10.76 17.47 -5.65
N ASP A 104 10.52 16.89 -6.82
CA ASP A 104 9.51 17.35 -7.79
C ASP A 104 8.31 16.38 -7.89
N ASP A 105 8.24 15.38 -7.01
CA ASP A 105 7.15 14.40 -6.98
C ASP A 105 5.95 14.94 -6.19
N TYR A 106 5.13 15.73 -6.89
CA TYR A 106 3.90 16.34 -6.37
C TYR A 106 2.68 15.41 -6.44
N ARG A 107 2.88 14.09 -6.65
CA ARG A 107 1.76 13.15 -6.64
C ARG A 107 1.09 13.14 -5.28
N GLU A 108 -0.23 13.24 -5.30
CA GLU A 108 -1.08 13.10 -4.12
C GLU A 108 -1.74 11.72 -4.09
N ILE A 109 -1.70 11.10 -2.92
CA ILE A 109 -2.28 9.80 -2.63
C ILE A 109 -3.39 10.03 -1.62
N SER A 110 -4.63 9.84 -2.08
CA SER A 110 -5.82 9.99 -1.24
C SER A 110 -6.30 8.64 -0.73
N ILE A 111 -6.46 8.52 0.57
CA ILE A 111 -7.02 7.34 1.24
C ILE A 111 -8.38 7.75 1.79
N GLU A 112 -9.43 7.06 1.37
CA GLU A 112 -10.79 7.32 1.79
C GLU A 112 -11.40 6.11 2.46
N ARG A 113 -12.00 6.32 3.62
CA ARG A 113 -12.95 5.40 4.21
C ARG A 113 -14.34 5.94 3.93
N TYR A 114 -15.14 5.18 3.21
CA TYR A 114 -16.53 5.51 2.94
C TYR A 114 -17.45 4.58 3.76
N SER A 115 -18.32 5.16 4.58
CA SER A 115 -19.39 4.44 5.25
C SER A 115 -20.70 4.72 4.55
N TYR A 116 -21.27 3.71 3.89
CA TYR A 116 -22.59 3.82 3.28
C TYR A 116 -23.65 3.93 4.38
N ALA A 117 -24.31 5.10 4.45
CA ALA A 117 -25.37 5.38 5.41
C ALA A 117 -26.77 5.34 4.77
N GLY A 118 -26.87 4.94 3.50
CA GLY A 118 -28.14 4.79 2.80
C GLY A 118 -28.86 3.51 3.22
N GLU A 119 -30.15 3.46 2.89
CA GLU A 119 -30.91 2.21 2.97
C GLU A 119 -30.37 1.23 1.93
N GLN A 120 -30.26 -0.06 2.32
CA GLN A 120 -29.94 -1.08 1.34
C GLN A 120 -31.01 -1.07 0.23
N PRO A 121 -30.62 -1.14 -1.05
CA PRO A 121 -31.60 -1.18 -2.11
C PRO A 121 -32.50 -2.41 -1.95
N ASP A 122 -33.80 -2.22 -2.17
CA ASP A 122 -34.75 -3.32 -2.25
C ASP A 122 -34.53 -4.07 -3.56
N TRP A 123 -33.73 -5.13 -3.51
CA TRP A 123 -33.35 -5.93 -4.67
C TRP A 123 -34.54 -6.59 -5.36
N GLU A 124 -35.62 -6.87 -4.62
CA GLU A 124 -36.83 -7.50 -5.18
C GLU A 124 -37.67 -6.49 -5.97
N LYS A 125 -37.63 -5.20 -5.58
CA LYS A 125 -38.34 -4.12 -6.27
C LYS A 125 -37.50 -3.42 -7.34
N GLN A 126 -36.26 -3.86 -7.55
CA GLN A 126 -35.35 -3.22 -8.50
C GLN A 126 -35.79 -3.51 -9.94
N THR A 127 -36.26 -2.47 -10.64
CA THR A 127 -36.70 -2.58 -12.05
C THR A 127 -35.62 -2.19 -13.07
N ILE A 128 -34.48 -1.69 -12.59
CA ILE A 128 -33.37 -1.28 -13.45
C ILE A 128 -32.68 -2.52 -14.01
N ALA A 129 -32.84 -2.74 -15.32
CA ALA A 129 -32.17 -3.82 -16.02
C ALA A 129 -30.65 -3.64 -16.03
N ILE A 130 -29.91 -4.72 -15.71
CA ILE A 130 -28.45 -4.76 -15.86
C ILE A 130 -28.14 -4.61 -17.35
N LYS A 131 -27.37 -3.58 -17.70
CA LYS A 131 -26.89 -3.36 -19.07
C LYS A 131 -25.74 -4.33 -19.38
N ALA A 132 -26.06 -5.60 -19.62
CA ALA A 132 -25.08 -6.65 -19.89
C ALA A 132 -24.13 -6.31 -21.06
N SER A 133 -24.59 -5.49 -22.02
CA SER A 133 -23.76 -4.98 -23.12
C SER A 133 -22.59 -4.07 -22.68
N LYS A 134 -22.60 -3.60 -21.42
CA LYS A 134 -21.49 -2.86 -20.80
C LYS A 134 -20.53 -3.75 -20.02
N VAL A 135 -20.84 -5.05 -19.88
CA VAL A 135 -19.98 -6.01 -19.19
C VAL A 135 -18.99 -6.56 -20.20
N ASN A 136 -17.72 -6.26 -19.99
CA ASN A 136 -16.63 -6.86 -20.74
C ASN A 136 -15.95 -7.91 -19.86
N VAL A 137 -15.86 -9.15 -20.33
CA VAL A 137 -15.15 -10.21 -19.62
C VAL A 137 -13.70 -10.21 -20.04
N PHE A 138 -12.82 -9.89 -19.09
CA PHE A 138 -11.38 -9.86 -19.30
C PHE A 138 -10.74 -11.08 -18.63
N THR A 139 -9.88 -11.80 -19.35
CA THR A 139 -9.29 -13.07 -18.89
C THR A 139 -7.82 -12.95 -18.46
N LYS A 140 -7.27 -11.73 -18.45
CA LYS A 140 -5.91 -11.45 -17.95
C LYS A 140 -5.99 -10.91 -16.52
N ARG A 141 -4.85 -10.49 -15.98
CA ARG A 141 -4.78 -9.90 -14.64
C ARG A 141 -5.43 -8.53 -14.64
N MET A 142 -5.95 -8.11 -13.48
CA MET A 142 -6.68 -6.85 -13.38
C MET A 142 -5.79 -5.67 -13.76
N GLU A 143 -4.55 -5.65 -13.29
CA GLU A 143 -3.56 -4.62 -13.56
C GLU A 143 -3.14 -4.51 -15.05
N ASP A 144 -3.45 -5.52 -15.87
CA ASP A 144 -3.18 -5.49 -17.32
C ASP A 144 -4.25 -4.69 -18.09
N ALA A 145 -5.37 -4.32 -17.45
CA ALA A 145 -6.49 -3.64 -18.08
C ALA A 145 -6.20 -2.14 -18.26
N LYS A 146 -5.62 -1.76 -19.40
CA LYS A 146 -5.22 -0.37 -19.73
C LYS A 146 -6.36 0.66 -19.71
N GLU A 147 -7.60 0.22 -19.91
CA GLU A 147 -8.79 1.09 -19.95
C GLU A 147 -9.57 1.10 -18.62
N ALA A 148 -9.06 0.43 -17.59
CA ALA A 148 -9.72 0.38 -16.30
C ALA A 148 -9.73 1.77 -15.64
N GLN A 149 -10.90 2.19 -15.16
CA GLN A 149 -11.07 3.44 -14.41
C GLN A 149 -10.82 3.24 -12.91
N GLY A 150 -10.72 1.99 -12.46
CA GLY A 150 -10.47 1.61 -11.09
C GLY A 150 -10.30 0.09 -10.99
N PHE A 151 -9.65 -0.34 -9.92
CA PHE A 151 -9.47 -1.74 -9.58
C PHE A 151 -10.20 -2.05 -8.28
N VAL A 152 -10.69 -3.28 -8.18
CA VAL A 152 -11.29 -3.80 -6.95
C VAL A 152 -10.24 -4.64 -6.24
N ASP A 153 -9.96 -4.28 -5.00
CA ASP A 153 -9.17 -5.09 -4.09
C ASP A 153 -10.10 -6.09 -3.38
N PHE A 154 -9.74 -7.37 -3.39
CA PHE A 154 -10.42 -8.44 -2.64
C PHE A 154 -9.92 -8.44 -1.20
N ALA A 155 -10.14 -7.30 -0.55
CA ALA A 155 -9.58 -7.00 0.75
C ALA A 155 -10.22 -7.82 1.86
N ASN A 156 -9.41 -8.17 2.85
CA ASN A 156 -9.87 -8.61 4.15
C ASN A 156 -10.68 -7.50 4.84
N LYS A 157 -11.59 -7.88 5.76
CA LYS A 157 -12.38 -6.93 6.57
C LYS A 157 -11.49 -5.89 7.27
N GLN A 158 -10.29 -6.31 7.63
CA GLN A 158 -9.21 -5.49 8.15
C GLN A 158 -8.13 -5.53 7.07
N ILE A 159 -7.75 -4.37 6.51
CA ILE A 159 -6.70 -4.30 5.50
C ILE A 159 -5.43 -4.97 6.06
N HIS A 160 -4.86 -5.89 5.29
CA HIS A 160 -3.76 -6.78 5.67
C HIS A 160 -3.97 -7.58 6.95
N ILE A 161 -5.21 -7.86 7.37
CA ILE A 161 -5.48 -8.57 8.64
C ILE A 161 -4.78 -7.86 9.83
N HIS A 162 -4.66 -6.53 9.77
CA HIS A 162 -3.95 -5.66 10.73
C HIS A 162 -2.41 -5.72 10.78
N LEU A 163 -1.76 -6.50 9.93
CA LEU A 163 -0.32 -6.74 10.01
C LEU A 163 0.28 -7.11 8.65
N ILE A 164 1.52 -6.72 8.38
CA ILE A 164 2.18 -7.11 7.13
C ILE A 164 2.78 -8.51 7.31
N PHE A 165 2.20 -9.53 6.64
CA PHE A 165 2.61 -10.93 6.79
C PHE A 165 3.00 -11.60 5.46
N PRO A 166 3.64 -12.79 5.50
CA PRO A 166 4.05 -13.53 4.31
C PRO A 166 2.88 -14.17 3.56
N SER A 167 2.10 -13.37 2.84
CA SER A 167 1.03 -13.83 1.95
C SER A 167 1.13 -13.19 0.56
N ALA A 168 0.52 -13.86 -0.41
CA ALA A 168 0.37 -13.41 -1.79
C ALA A 168 -1.02 -13.76 -2.34
N THR A 169 -2.06 -13.46 -1.57
CA THR A 169 -3.38 -13.32 -2.19
C THR A 169 -3.45 -12.02 -3.00
N GLN A 170 -4.56 -11.77 -3.68
CA GLN A 170 -4.70 -10.62 -4.57
C GLN A 170 -4.47 -9.27 -3.85
N GLU A 171 -5.00 -9.10 -2.63
CA GLU A 171 -4.75 -7.92 -1.79
C GLU A 171 -3.25 -7.73 -1.54
N GLU A 172 -2.57 -8.79 -1.12
CA GLU A 172 -1.15 -8.73 -0.79
C GLU A 172 -0.23 -8.48 -1.99
N ILE A 173 -0.62 -8.93 -3.18
CA ILE A 173 0.14 -8.69 -4.42
C ILE A 173 -0.05 -7.24 -4.90
N LEU A 174 -1.27 -6.69 -4.81
CA LEU A 174 -1.54 -5.32 -5.22
C LEU A 174 -0.91 -4.28 -4.27
N CYS A 175 -0.80 -4.62 -2.99
CA CYS A 175 -0.15 -3.79 -1.98
C CYS A 175 1.34 -4.14 -1.74
N GLY A 176 1.88 -5.06 -2.54
CA GLY A 176 3.26 -5.58 -2.43
C GLY A 176 4.30 -4.66 -3.05
#